data_AF-A0A519PUH8-F1
#
_entry.id   AF-A0A519PUH8-F1
#
_cell.length_a   1.000
_cell.length_b   1.000
_cell.length_c   1.000
_cell.angle_alpha   90.00
_cell.angle_beta   90.00
_cell.angle_gamma   90.00
#
_symmetry.space_group_name_H-M   'P 1'
#
loop_
_entity.id
_entity.type
_entity.pdbx_description
1 polymer ?
#
loop_
_entity_poly.entity_id
_entity_poly.type
_entity_poly.pdbx_seq_one_letter_code
_entity_poly.pdbx_strand_id
1 'polypeptide(L)' 'MITVHHLNDSRSQRVLWLLEELGLPYEIKKYQRDAKTYLAPPELRAIHPLG' A
#
# COMPACT_ATOMS: atom_id res chain seq x y z
N MET A 1 -13.54 7.72 4.47
CA MET A 1 -13.29 6.26 4.42
C MET A 1 -11.79 6.07 4.24
N ILE A 2 -11.16 5.20 5.05
CA ILE A 2 -9.69 5.00 5.00
C ILE A 2 -9.37 4.04 3.84
N THR A 3 -8.44 4.43 2.97
CA THR A 3 -7.93 3.56 1.90
C THR A 3 -6.44 3.36 2.10
N VAL A 4 -6.01 2.11 2.28
CA VAL A 4 -4.61 1.74 2.41
C VAL A 4 -4.08 1.33 1.05
N HIS A 5 -3.14 2.12 0.53
CA HIS A 5 -2.41 1.82 -0.70
C HIS A 5 -1.24 0.87 -0.37
N HIS A 6 -1.44 -0.43 -0.63
CA HIS A 6 -0.50 -1.48 -0.24
C HIS A 6 0.30 -1.97 -1.45
N LEU A 7 1.60 -1.68 -1.48
CA LEU A 7 2.55 -2.29 -2.41
C LEU A 7 3.09 -3.61 -1.82
N ASN A 8 3.27 -4.66 -2.63
CA ASN A 8 3.91 -5.89 -2.15
C ASN A 8 5.32 -5.60 -1.60
N ASP A 9 5.71 -6.35 -0.56
CA ASP A 9 6.99 -6.18 0.14
C ASP A 9 7.24 -4.74 0.63
N SER A 10 6.16 -4.08 1.08
CA SER A 10 6.22 -2.71 1.61
C SER A 10 5.94 -2.62 3.11
N ARG A 11 6.32 -1.47 3.68
CA ARG A 11 6.13 -1.15 5.11
C ARG A 11 4.69 -0.82 5.49
N SER A 12 3.78 -0.75 4.51
CA SER A 12 2.36 -0.46 4.75
C SER A 12 1.66 -1.55 5.56
N GLN A 13 2.23 -2.76 5.64
CA GLN A 13 1.68 -3.84 6.46
C GLN A 13 1.51 -3.43 7.92
N ARG A 14 2.44 -2.65 8.49
CA ARG A 14 2.33 -2.15 9.88
C ARG A 14 1.07 -1.30 10.11
N VAL A 15 0.64 -0.56 9.10
CA VAL A 15 -0.57 0.26 9.17
C VAL A 15 -1.82 -0.63 9.13
N LEU A 16 -1.81 -1.72 8.35
CA LEU A 16 -2.90 -2.69 8.34
C LEU A 16 -3.12 -3.27 9.74
N TRP A 17 -2.05 -3.77 10.39
CA TRP A 17 -2.12 -4.28 11.77
C TRP A 17 -2.68 -3.26 12.75
N LEU A 18 -2.26 -1.99 12.64
CA LEU A 18 -2.79 -0.92 13.50
C LEU A 18 -4.28 -0.68 13.28
N LEU A 19 -4.74 -0.70 12.02
CA LEU A 19 -6.16 -0.49 11.71
C LEU A 19 -7.03 -1.65 12.21
N GLU A 20 -6.53 -2.89 12.09
CA GLU A 20 -7.17 -4.06 12.70
C GLU A 20 -7.28 -3.91 14.23
N GLU A 21 -6.19 -3.55 14.90
CA GLU A 21 -6.16 -3.41 16.37
C GLU A 21 -7.10 -2.32 16.87
N LEU A 22 -7.27 -1.24 16.09
CA LEU A 22 -8.20 -0.15 16.38
C LEU A 22 -9.64 -0.44 15.96
N GLY A 23 -9.91 -1.56 15.28
CA GLY A 23 -11.24 -1.91 14.77
C GLY A 23 -11.81 -0.90 13.77
N LEU A 24 -10.94 -0.19 13.03
CA LEU A 24 -11.36 0.85 12.10
C LEU A 24 -11.69 0.25 10.72
N PRO A 25 -12.78 0.65 10.07
CA PRO A 25 -13.08 0.20 8.72
C PRO A 25 -12.13 0.84 7.71
N TYR A 26 -11.56 0.02 6.84
CA TYR A 26 -10.70 0.48 5.76
C TYR A 26 -10.81 -0.43 4.52
N GLU A 27 -10.41 0.11 3.38
CA GLU A 27 -10.26 -0.63 2.13
C GLU A 27 -8.80 -0.75 1.74
N ILE A 28 -8.44 -1.83 1.04
CA ILE A 28 -7.08 -2.06 0.56
C ILE A 28 -7.06 -1.89 -0.97
N LYS A 29 -6.24 -0.96 -1.45
CA LYS A 29 -5.86 -0.89 -2.86
C LYS A 29 -4.47 -1.51 -3.01
N LYS A 30 -4.42 -2.69 -3.65
CA LYS A 30 -3.18 -3.46 -3.83
C LYS A 30 -2.42 -3.01 -5.07
N TYR A 31 -1.10 -2.97 -4.96
CA TYR A 31 -0.17 -2.67 -6.03
C TYR A 31 0.91 -3.75 -6.06
N GLN A 32 1.34 -4.11 -7.27
CA GLN A 32 2.38 -5.09 -7.49
C GLN A 32 3.59 -4.40 -8.13
N ARG A 33 4.78 -4.69 -7.59
CA ARG A 33 6.06 -4.31 -8.17
C ARG A 33 6.24 -5.04 -9.49
N ASP A 34 6.88 -4.37 -10.43
CA ASP A 34 7.26 -4.99 -11.69
C ASP A 34 8.19 -6.19 -11.42
N ALA A 35 7.90 -7.34 -12.04
CA ALA A 35 8.60 -8.58 -11.73
C ALA A 35 10.07 -8.61 -12.17
N LYS A 36 10.48 -7.72 -13.10
CA LYS A 36 11.85 -7.67 -13.65
C LYS A 36 12.70 -6.61 -12.98
N THR A 37 12.13 -5.42 -12.80
CA THR A 37 12.81 -4.23 -12.27
C THR A 37 12.60 -4.04 -10.78
N TYR A 38 11.59 -4.70 -10.22
CA TYR A 38 11.14 -4.57 -8.83
C TYR A 38 10.73 -3.14 -8.43
N LEU A 39 10.49 -2.26 -9.40
CA LEU A 39 10.02 -0.91 -9.17
C LEU A 39 8.52 -0.90 -8.85
N ALA A 40 8.11 0.11 -8.08
CA ALA A 40 6.69 0.39 -7.86
C ALA A 40 6.03 0.79 -9.19
N PRO A 41 4.74 0.44 -9.39
CA PRO A 41 4.04 0.83 -10.61
C PRO A 41 3.85 2.36 -10.64
N PRO A 42 3.82 2.98 -11.83
CA PRO A 42 3.79 4.45 -11.98
C PRO A 42 2.54 5.10 -11.36
N GLU A 43 1.43 4.38 -11.31
CA GLU A 43 0.19 4.80 -10.64
C GLU A 43 0.36 5.04 -9.13
N LEU A 44 1.30 4.35 -8.47
CA LEU A 44 1.56 4.59 -7.06
C LEU A 44 2.32 5.90 -6.83
N ARG A 45 3.17 6.29 -7.79
CA ARG A 45 3.90 7.56 -7.76
C ARG A 45 2.97 8.78 -7.78
N ALA A 46 1.80 8.64 -8.42
CA ALA A 46 0.76 9.68 -8.40
C ALA A 46 0.13 9.86 -7.01
N ILE A 47 0.24 8.86 -6.14
CA ILE A 47 -0.28 8.87 -4.77
C ILE A 47 0.80 9.30 -3.78
N HIS A 48 2.02 8.77 -3.92
CA HIS A 48 3.12 9.06 -3.00
C HIS A 48 4.43 9.31 -3.77
N PRO A 49 5.18 10.39 -3.45
CA PRO A 49 6.36 10.78 -4.23
C PRO A 49 7.50 9.76 -4.20
N LEU A 50 7.51 8.86 -3.22
CA LEU A 50 8.53 7.79 -3.09
C LEU A 50 8.16 6.47 -3.80
N GLY A 51 7.05 6.43 -4.54
CA GLY A 51 6.48 5.16 -5.02
C GLY A 51 5.64 4.56 -3.91
#